data_AF-A0A7Y2XWH5-F1
#
_entry.id   AF-A0A7Y2XWH5-F1
#
_cell.length_a   1.000
_cell.length_b   1.000
_cell.length_c   1.000
_cell.angle_alpha   90.00
_cell.angle_beta   90.00
_cell.angle_gamma   90.00
#
_symmetry.space_group_name_H-M   'P 1'
#
loop_
_entity.id
_entity.type
_entity.pdbx_description
1 polymer ?
#
loop_
_entity_poly.entity_id
_entity_poly.type
_entity_poly.pdbx_seq_one_letter_code
_entity_poly.pdbx_strand_id
1 'polypeptide(L)'
;MINIETGFTSEQLEQILDVFTSPGWKLIQHDMKLYKKQMDSVINIQTAEELYKLKGEIGSLEWFINLQEWYQAAEAYAKDL
;
A
#
# COMPACT_ATOMS: atom_id res chain seq x y z
N MET A 1 -8.30 -19.19 -14.63
CA MET A 1 -6.95 -19.78 -14.57
C MET A 1 -6.19 -19.00 -13.51
N ILE A 2 -5.53 -19.65 -12.55
CA ILE A 2 -4.72 -18.94 -11.54
C ILE A 2 -3.43 -18.51 -12.22
N ASN A 3 -3.08 -17.22 -12.13
CA ASN A 3 -1.76 -16.78 -12.57
C ASN A 3 -0.75 -17.19 -11.50
N ILE A 4 0.17 -18.09 -11.85
CA ILE A 4 1.08 -18.77 -10.92
C ILE A 4 2.09 -17.78 -10.31
N GLU A 5 2.32 -16.64 -10.96
CA GLU A 5 3.26 -15.62 -10.49
C GLU A 5 2.61 -14.60 -9.55
N THR A 6 1.31 -14.31 -9.71
CA THR A 6 0.59 -13.41 -8.80
C THR A 6 -0.15 -14.16 -7.69
N GLY A 7 -0.42 -15.45 -7.87
CA GLY A 7 -1.24 -16.25 -6.96
C GLY A 7 -2.75 -15.95 -7.03
N PHE A 8 -3.18 -15.04 -7.91
CA PHE A 8 -4.57 -14.60 -8.08
C PHE A 8 -5.08 -14.86 -9.51
N THR A 9 -6.39 -15.01 -9.66
CA THR A 9 -7.05 -14.93 -10.98
C THR A 9 -7.29 -13.47 -11.37
N SER A 10 -7.49 -13.20 -12.67
CA SER A 10 -7.84 -11.85 -13.14
C SER A 10 -9.11 -11.30 -12.49
N GLU A 11 -10.13 -12.14 -12.29
CA GLU A 11 -11.37 -11.77 -11.60
C GLU A 11 -11.12 -11.39 -10.13
N GLN A 12 -10.21 -12.10 -9.44
CA GLN A 12 -9.82 -11.75 -8.07
C GLN A 12 -9.09 -10.41 -8.02
N LEU A 13 -8.22 -10.14 -8.99
CA LEU A 13 -7.52 -8.84 -9.09
C LEU A 13 -8.50 -7.70 -9.36
N GLU A 14 -9.48 -7.88 -10.25
CA GLU A 14 -10.54 -6.90 -10.50
C GLU A 14 -11.37 -6.61 -9.24
N GLN A 15 -11.76 -7.65 -8.48
CA GLN A 15 -12.49 -7.49 -7.22
C GLN A 15 -11.67 -6.73 -6.17
N ILE A 16 -10.36 -7.00 -6.07
CA ILE A 16 -9.46 -6.27 -5.16
C ILE A 16 -9.34 -4.81 -5.61
N LEU A 17 -9.19 -4.57 -6.91
CA LEU A 17 -9.10 -3.22 -7.47
C LEU A 17 -10.37 -2.40 -7.24
N ASP A 18 -11.54 -3.04 -7.25
CA ASP A 18 -12.82 -2.39 -6.97
C ASP A 18 -12.89 -1.81 -5.55
N VAL A 19 -12.29 -2.48 -4.56
CA VAL A 19 -12.19 -1.96 -3.18
C VAL A 19 -11.53 -0.58 -3.15
N PHE A 20 -10.54 -0.35 -4.01
CA PHE A 20 -9.82 0.93 -4.08
C PHE A 20 -10.65 2.07 -4.66
N THR A 21 -11.77 1.77 -5.33
CA THR A 21 -12.69 2.79 -5.84
C THR A 21 -13.64 3.32 -4.76
N SER A 22 -13.78 2.57 -3.67
CA SER A 22 -14.73 2.86 -2.60
C SER A 22 -14.42 4.20 -1.89
N PRO A 23 -15.45 4.95 -1.44
CA PRO A 23 -15.25 6.17 -0.65
C PRO A 23 -14.43 5.92 0.63
N GLY A 24 -14.63 4.77 1.27
CA GLY A 24 -13.90 4.39 2.48
C GLY A 24 -12.41 4.24 2.22
N TRP A 25 -12.02 3.61 1.11
CA TRP A 25 -10.60 3.48 0.76
C TRP A 25 -9.93 4.84 0.51
N LYS A 26 -10.62 5.76 -0.18
CA LYS A 26 -10.11 7.12 -0.43
C LYS A 26 -9.86 7.89 0.86
N LEU A 27 -10.75 7.75 1.85
CA LEU A 27 -10.58 8.33 3.18
C LEU A 27 -9.35 7.74 3.89
N ILE A 28 -9.23 6.41 3.91
CA ILE A 28 -8.08 5.75 4.54
C ILE A 28 -6.77 6.19 3.86
N GLN A 29 -6.71 6.24 2.52
CA GLN A 29 -5.53 6.72 1.81
C GLN A 29 -5.15 8.16 2.18
N HIS A 30 -6.14 9.05 2.27
CA HIS A 30 -5.91 10.42 2.68
C HIS A 30 -5.31 10.49 4.09
N ASP A 31 -5.89 9.76 5.04
CA ASP A 31 -5.47 9.77 6.44
C ASP A 31 -4.07 9.16 6.60
N MET A 32 -3.75 8.09 5.89
CA MET A 32 -2.41 7.49 5.89
C MET A 32 -1.35 8.42 5.32
N LYS A 33 -1.66 9.15 4.23
CA LYS A 33 -0.75 10.17 3.65
C LYS A 33 -0.52 11.32 4.63
N LEU A 34 -1.57 11.75 5.34
CA LEU A 34 -1.46 12.79 6.36
C LEU A 34 -0.60 12.33 7.54
N TYR A 35 -0.84 11.10 8.03
CA TYR A 35 -0.07 10.51 9.12
C TYR A 35 1.41 10.37 8.76
N LYS A 36 1.74 9.83 7.58
CA LYS A 36 3.12 9.77 7.09
C LYS A 36 3.80 11.15 7.08
N LYS A 37 3.10 12.18 6.57
CA LYS A 37 3.63 13.56 6.55
C LYS A 37 3.91 14.09 7.96
N GLN A 38 3.07 13.76 8.93
CA GLN A 38 3.29 14.15 10.32
C GLN A 38 4.51 13.43 10.92
N MET A 39 4.68 12.14 10.64
CA MET A 39 5.84 11.36 11.09
C MET A 39 7.15 11.89 10.53
N ASP A 40 7.18 12.25 9.24
CA ASP A 40 8.34 12.87 8.59
C ASP A 40 8.74 14.21 9.26
N SER A 41 7.82 14.86 9.99
CA SER A 41 8.06 16.11 10.73
C SER A 41 8.50 15.93 12.19
N VAL A 42 8.46 14.71 12.74
CA VAL A 42 8.87 14.44 14.13
C VAL A 42 10.40 14.35 14.21
N ILE A 43 11.05 15.48 14.47
CA ILE A 43 12.51 15.60 14.66
C ILE A 43 12.87 15.52 16.16
N ASN A 44 12.39 14.50 16.87
CA ASN A 44 12.83 14.25 18.24
C ASN A 44 13.07 12.76 18.49
N ILE A 45 13.96 12.18 17.68
CA ILE A 45 14.44 10.81 17.82
C ILE A 45 15.68 10.85 18.72
N GLN A 46 15.63 10.16 19.86
CA GLN A 46 16.70 10.21 20.86
C GLN A 46 17.51 8.91 20.89
N THR A 47 16.95 7.82 20.37
CA THR A 47 17.61 6.51 20.35
C THR A 47 17.59 5.85 18.97
N ALA A 48 18.51 4.90 18.76
CA ALA A 48 18.52 4.08 17.55
C ALA A 48 17.27 3.18 17.46
N GLU A 49 16.75 2.70 18.60
CA GLU A 49 15.53 1.89 18.64
C GLU A 49 14.31 2.68 18.15
N GLU A 50 14.15 3.92 18.60
CA GLU A 50 13.10 4.83 18.11
C GLU A 50 13.24 5.09 16.61
N LEU A 51 14.46 5.28 16.11
CA LEU A 51 14.73 5.44 14.68
C LEU A 51 14.28 4.21 13.89
N TYR A 52 14.62 3.01 14.35
CA TYR A 52 14.25 1.76 13.65
C TYR A 52 12.75 1.52 13.68
N LYS A 53 12.07 1.79 14.80
CA LYS A 53 10.60 1.72 14.89
C LYS A 53 9.96 2.68 13.89
N LEU A 54 10.39 3.95 13.90
CA LEU A 54 9.88 4.96 12.97
C LEU A 54 10.05 4.54 11.51
N LYS A 55 11.24 4.03 11.14
CA LYS A 55 11.50 3.53 9.78
C LYS A 55 10.58 2.36 9.40
N GLY A 56 10.33 1.43 10.32
CA GLY A 56 9.41 0.31 10.09
C GLY A 56 7.97 0.79 9.89
N GLU A 57 7.52 1.75 10.69
CA GLU A 57 6.19 2.34 10.55
C GLU A 57 6.04 3.09 9.22
N ILE A 58 7.02 3.94 8.85
CA ILE A 58 7.04 4.63 7.54
C ILE A 58 7.00 3.62 6.40
N GLY A 59 7.81 2.56 6.45
CA GLY A 59 7.82 1.53 5.41
C GLY A 59 6.48 0.79 5.30
N SER A 60 5.81 0.52 6.42
CA SER A 60 4.48 -0.10 6.43
C SER A 60 3.41 0.82 5.83
N LEU A 61 3.50 2.13 6.08
CA LEU A 61 2.62 3.13 5.49
C LEU A 61 2.86 3.28 3.98
N GLU A 62 4.11 3.31 3.54
CA GLU A 62 4.45 3.36 2.12
C GLU A 62 3.95 2.12 1.38
N TRP A 63 4.13 0.94 1.97
CA TRP A 63 3.57 -0.31 1.46
C TRP A 63 2.04 -0.20 1.28
N PHE A 64 1.34 0.29 2.30
CA PHE A 64 -0.11 0.41 2.26
C PHE A 64 -0.60 1.45 1.25
N ILE A 65 0.05 2.61 1.19
CA ILE A 65 -0.28 3.70 0.26
C ILE A 65 -0.13 3.24 -1.19
N ASN A 66 0.91 2.45 -1.49
CA ASN A 66 1.22 1.97 -2.83
C ASN A 66 0.52 0.65 -3.17
N LEU A 67 -0.25 0.07 -2.25
CA LEU A 67 -0.89 -1.24 -2.43
C LEU A 67 -1.79 -1.28 -3.68
N GLN A 68 -2.51 -0.20 -3.97
CA GLN A 68 -3.32 -0.10 -5.19
C GLN A 68 -2.47 -0.22 -6.46
N GLU A 69 -1.36 0.51 -6.54
CA GLU A 69 -0.46 0.50 -7.70
C GLU A 69 0.13 -0.90 -7.92
N TRP A 70 0.40 -1.63 -6.84
CA TRP A 70 0.91 -3.00 -6.90
C TRP A 70 -0.11 -3.96 -7.50
N TYR A 71 -1.37 -3.88 -7.08
CA TYR A 71 -2.43 -4.70 -7.67
C TYR A 71 -2.74 -4.31 -9.11
N GLN A 72 -2.63 -3.02 -9.48
CA GLN A 72 -2.76 -2.57 -10.87
C GLN A 72 -1.64 -3.14 -11.75
N ALA A 73 -0.40 -3.14 -11.27
CA ALA A 73 0.73 -3.75 -11.97
C ALA A 73 0.56 -5.27 -12.12
N ALA A 74 0.09 -5.95 -11.08
CA ALA A 74 -0.20 -7.38 -11.13
C ALA A 74 -1.32 -7.72 -12.12
N GLU A 75 -2.36 -6.89 -12.20
CA GLU A 75 -3.46 -7.06 -13.16
C GLU A 75 -2.99 -6.85 -14.61
N ALA A 76 -2.19 -5.80 -14.86
CA ALA A 76 -1.61 -5.55 -16.18
C ALA A 76 -0.74 -6.73 -16.64
N TYR A 77 0.14 -7.20 -15.76
CA TYR A 77 0.97 -8.37 -16.04
C TYR A 77 0.15 -9.64 -16.33
N ALA A 78 -0.94 -9.86 -15.58
CA ALA A 78 -1.81 -11.01 -15.81
C ALA A 78 -2.61 -10.95 -17.11
N LYS A 79 -2.82 -9.76 -17.69
CA LYS A 79 -3.49 -9.57 -18.98
C LYS A 79 -2.54 -9.73 -20.18
N ASP A 80 -1.24 -9.55 -19.96
CA ASP A 80 -0.20 -9.66 -20.99
C ASP A 80 0.32 -11.10 -21.20
N LEU A 81 -0.12 -12.06 -20.37
CA LEU A 81 0.16 -13.50 -20.45
C LEU A 81 -0.92 -14.27 -21.22
#